data_AF-A0A919YMN5-F1
#
_entry.id   AF-A0A919YMN5-F1
#
_cell.length_a   1.000
_cell.length_b   1.000
_cell.length_c   1.000
_cell.angle_alpha   90.00
_cell.angle_beta   90.00
_cell.angle_gamma   90.00
#
_symmetry.space_group_name_H-M   'P 1'
#
loop_
_entity.id
_entity.type
_entity.pdbx_description
1 polymer ?
#
loop_
_entity_poly.entity_id
_entity_poly.type
_entity_poly.pdbx_seq_one_letter_code
_entity_poly.pdbx_strand_id
1 'polypeptide(L)'
;MVMKVFNGERKALAAFDKENEHLAKSARKAEFYSGLMMPLMMFVGNLSYVAVCIVGAALAVNGKVTIGGIQAFLQYVRNFTQPIMQLAGLSSQLQRMAAASERVFEFLSENEEQEMELNEETSNISQGQKQLLTIARAILADPKVLILDEATSSVDTRTEILIQKAMDQLMEGRTSFINLKSRE
;
A
#
# COMPACT_ATOMS: atom_id res chain seq x y z
N MET A 1 -7.71 -17.08 10.19
CA MET A 1 -6.45 -17.84 10.29
C MET A 1 -5.56 -17.11 11.30
N VAL A 2 -5.36 -17.66 12.51
CA VAL A 2 -4.55 -17.05 13.57
C VAL A 2 -3.22 -17.80 13.63
N MET A 3 -2.17 -17.20 13.09
CA MET A 3 -0.81 -17.71 13.15
C MET A 3 -0.19 -17.35 14.50
N LYS A 4 -0.07 -18.32 15.42
CA LYS A 4 0.76 -18.18 16.61
C LYS A 4 2.15 -18.76 16.34
N VAL A 5 3.06 -17.91 15.86
CA VAL A 5 4.49 -18.22 15.72
C VAL A 5 5.17 -17.92 17.07
N PHE A 6 5.19 -18.91 17.96
CA PHE A 6 5.89 -18.85 19.25
C PHE A 6 7.42 -18.93 19.06
N ASN A 7 8.04 -17.82 18.65
CA ASN A 7 9.41 -17.40 19.05
C ASN A 7 9.87 -16.11 18.33
N GLY A 8 9.16 -15.71 17.27
CA GLY A 8 9.47 -14.50 16.49
C GLY A 8 8.73 -13.24 16.94
N GLU A 9 7.68 -13.39 17.77
CA GLU A 9 6.73 -12.32 18.11
C GLU A 9 7.41 -11.08 18.70
N ARG A 10 8.38 -11.24 19.62
CA ARG A 10 9.11 -10.11 20.20
C ARG A 10 10.00 -9.37 19.19
N LYS A 11 10.62 -10.08 18.25
CA LYS A 11 11.42 -9.45 17.17
C LYS A 11 10.51 -8.78 16.14
N ALA A 12 9.38 -9.40 15.80
CA ALA A 12 8.38 -8.83 14.91
C ALA A 12 7.74 -7.58 15.50
N LEU A 13 7.38 -7.61 16.79
CA LEU A 13 6.88 -6.44 17.53
C LEU A 13 7.92 -5.32 17.58
N ALA A 14 9.18 -5.63 17.88
CA ALA A 14 10.23 -4.61 17.91
C ALA A 14 10.50 -3.99 16.52
N ALA A 15 10.45 -4.79 15.45
CA ALA A 15 10.57 -4.29 14.08
C ALA A 15 9.34 -3.45 13.67
N PHE A 16 8.15 -3.89 14.06
CA PHE A 16 6.89 -3.18 13.83
C PHE A 16 6.86 -1.84 14.56
N ASP A 17 7.23 -1.80 15.85
CA ASP A 17 7.26 -0.57 16.65
C ASP A 17 8.24 0.45 16.07
N LYS A 18 9.42 -0.01 15.62
CA LYS A 18 10.43 0.86 14.98
C LYS A 18 9.89 1.50 13.70
N GLU A 19 9.21 0.73 12.86
CA GLU A 19 8.65 1.24 11.60
C GLU A 19 7.42 2.12 11.84
N ASN A 20 6.57 1.73 12.80
CA ASN A 20 5.39 2.48 13.21
C ASN A 20 5.77 3.83 13.83
N GLU A 21 6.87 3.92 14.59
CA GLU A 21 7.36 5.19 15.12
C GLU A 21 7.80 6.14 14.00
N HIS A 22 8.45 5.62 12.95
CA HIS A 22 8.84 6.41 11.79
C HIS A 22 7.62 6.92 11.00
N LEU A 23 6.63 6.05 10.79
CA LEU A 23 5.35 6.40 10.18
C LEU A 23 4.58 7.43 11.02
N ALA A 24 4.48 7.24 12.33
CA ALA A 24 3.77 8.13 13.24
C ALA A 24 4.42 9.52 13.31
N LYS A 25 5.76 9.58 13.31
CA LYS A 25 6.50 10.85 13.30
C LYS A 25 6.31 11.61 12.00
N SER A 26 6.32 10.90 10.87
CA SER A 26 6.06 11.47 9.55
C SER A 26 4.61 11.96 9.42
N ALA A 27 3.64 11.16 9.88
CA ALA A 27 2.22 11.52 9.90
C ALA A 27 1.95 12.73 10.79
N ARG A 28 2.46 12.77 12.03
CA ARG A 28 2.31 13.94 12.91
C ARG A 28 2.89 15.21 12.30
N LYS A 29 4.03 15.10 11.60
CA LYS A 29 4.65 16.24 10.93
C LYS A 29 3.74 16.77 9.82
N ALA A 30 3.18 15.89 8.99
CA ALA A 30 2.21 16.27 7.94
C ALA A 30 0.92 16.88 8.51
N GLU A 31 0.41 16.33 9.62
CA GLU A 31 -0.78 16.84 10.30
C GLU A 31 -0.55 18.24 10.89
N PHE A 32 0.65 18.48 11.44
CA PHE A 32 1.03 19.79 11.93
C PHE A 32 1.06 20.85 10.82
N TYR A 33 1.66 20.53 9.66
CA TYR A 33 1.64 21.44 8.50
C TYR A 33 0.22 21.72 8.01
N SER A 34 -0.64 20.69 7.97
CA SER A 34 -2.05 20.84 7.60
C SER A 34 -2.82 21.69 8.62
N GLY A 35 -2.53 21.53 9.92
CA GLY A 35 -3.12 22.31 10.99
C GLY A 35 -2.76 23.80 10.95
N LEU A 36 -1.58 24.15 10.42
CA LEU A 36 -1.15 25.54 10.23
C LEU A 36 -1.83 26.26 9.07
N MET A 37 -2.52 25.56 8.16
CA MET A 37 -3.23 26.20 7.03
C MET A 37 -4.36 27.11 7.51
N MET A 38 -5.17 26.68 8.48
CA MET A 38 -6.28 27.49 9.02
C MET A 38 -5.81 28.85 9.60
N PRO A 39 -4.84 28.88 10.54
CA PRO A 39 -4.28 30.12 11.07
C PRO A 39 -3.66 31.01 9.99
N LEU A 40 -2.89 30.42 9.07
CA LEU A 40 -2.24 31.16 7.99
C LEU A 40 -3.27 31.81 7.06
N MET A 41 -4.36 31.11 6.75
CA MET A 41 -5.43 31.65 5.91
C MET A 41 -6.19 32.80 6.59
N MET A 42 -6.47 32.68 7.89
CA MET A 42 -7.04 33.82 8.65
C MET A 42 -6.09 35.01 8.64
N PHE A 43 -4.78 34.78 8.76
CA PHE A 43 -3.78 35.84 8.70
C PHE A 43 -3.77 36.53 7.34
N VAL A 44 -3.74 35.77 6.24
CA VAL A 44 -3.80 36.30 4.86
C VAL A 44 -5.08 37.10 4.65
N GLY A 45 -6.24 36.56 5.05
CA GLY A 45 -7.52 37.25 4.90
C GLY A 45 -7.59 38.57 5.69
N ASN A 46 -7.12 38.57 6.93
CA ASN A 46 -7.08 39.77 7.77
C ASN A 46 -6.10 40.81 7.21
N LEU A 47 -4.94 40.37 6.72
CA LEU A 47 -3.94 41.26 6.14
C LEU A 47 -4.45 41.90 4.84
N SER A 48 -5.08 41.11 3.96
CA SER A 48 -5.74 41.63 2.76
C SER A 48 -6.83 42.64 3.09
N TYR A 49 -7.65 42.38 4.11
CA TYR A 49 -8.69 43.32 4.54
C TYR A 49 -8.08 44.65 4.99
N VAL A 50 -7.09 44.62 5.88
CA VAL A 50 -6.42 45.83 6.39
C VAL A 50 -5.74 46.61 5.26
N ALA A 51 -5.01 45.93 4.37
CA ALA A 51 -4.33 46.56 3.25
C ALA A 51 -5.31 47.28 2.32
N VAL A 52 -6.43 46.63 1.98
CA VAL A 52 -7.47 47.23 1.14
C VAL A 52 -8.15 48.40 1.84
N CYS A 53 -8.41 48.32 3.15
CA CYS A 53 -8.99 49.44 3.89
C CYS A 53 -8.07 50.67 3.92
N ILE A 54 -6.77 50.49 4.14
CA ILE A 54 -5.80 51.61 4.17
C ILE A 54 -5.69 52.27 2.79
N VAL A 55 -5.45 51.47 1.74
CA VAL A 55 -5.29 51.98 0.37
C VAL A 55 -6.61 52.55 -0.16
N GLY A 56 -7.72 51.85 0.09
CA GLY A 56 -9.06 52.27 -0.30
C GLY A 56 -9.47 53.58 0.38
N ALA A 57 -9.21 53.74 1.68
CA ALA A 57 -9.49 54.99 2.39
C ALA A 57 -8.69 56.16 1.82
N ALA A 58 -7.40 55.98 1.56
CA ALA A 58 -6.56 57.00 0.94
C ALA A 58 -7.07 57.40 -0.46
N LEU A 59 -7.54 56.43 -1.25
CA LEU A 59 -8.12 56.69 -2.57
C LEU A 59 -9.51 57.34 -2.51
N ALA A 60 -10.32 57.01 -1.51
CA ALA A 60 -11.65 57.58 -1.30
C ALA A 60 -11.59 59.04 -0.84
N VAL A 61 -10.65 59.40 0.04
CA VAL A 61 -10.43 60.81 0.45
C VAL A 61 -10.04 61.67 -0.75
N ASN A 62 -9.31 61.12 -1.72
CA ASN A 62 -8.97 61.78 -2.97
C ASN A 62 -10.11 61.76 -4.03
N GLY A 63 -11.28 61.22 -3.69
CA GLY A 63 -12.44 61.13 -4.59
C GLY A 63 -12.29 60.14 -5.76
N LYS A 64 -11.22 59.34 -5.80
CA LYS A 64 -10.93 58.42 -6.92
C LYS A 64 -11.76 57.13 -6.87
N VAL A 65 -12.22 56.74 -5.68
CA VAL A 65 -12.97 55.51 -5.44
C VAL A 65 -14.10 55.79 -4.46
N THR A 66 -15.27 55.19 -4.66
CA THR A 66 -16.40 55.30 -3.73
C THR A 66 -16.29 54.26 -2.62
N ILE A 67 -16.93 54.52 -1.48
CA ILE A 67 -17.01 53.56 -0.37
C ILE A 67 -17.63 52.23 -0.83
N GLY A 68 -18.64 52.29 -1.72
CA GLY A 68 -19.23 51.11 -2.37
C GLY A 68 -18.24 50.36 -3.27
N GLY A 69 -17.38 51.08 -4.00
CA GLY A 69 -16.31 50.48 -4.81
C GLY A 69 -15.30 49.69 -3.97
N ILE A 70 -14.92 50.19 -2.80
CA ILE A 70 -14.05 49.47 -1.85
C ILE A 70 -14.74 48.20 -1.34
N GLN A 71 -16.02 48.31 -0.99
CA GLN A 71 -16.81 47.18 -0.50
C GLN A 71 -16.92 46.07 -1.56
N ALA A 72 -17.20 46.43 -2.82
CA ALA A 72 -17.24 45.50 -3.94
C ALA A 72 -15.86 44.86 -4.18
N PHE A 73 -14.78 45.63 -4.10
CA PHE A 73 -13.42 45.11 -4.25
C PHE A 73 -13.08 44.09 -3.15
N LEU A 74 -13.45 44.36 -1.89
CA LEU A 74 -13.30 43.41 -0.79
C LEU A 74 -14.06 42.11 -1.04
N GLN A 75 -15.26 42.17 -1.63
CA GLN A 75 -15.99 40.96 -2.04
C GLN A 75 -15.25 40.20 -3.13
N TYR A 76 -14.73 40.89 -4.15
CA TYR A 76 -13.93 40.25 -5.20
C TYR A 76 -12.69 39.55 -4.66
N VAL A 77 -11.95 40.19 -3.75
CA VAL A 77 -10.78 39.58 -3.11
C VAL A 77 -11.17 38.29 -2.37
N ARG A 78 -12.28 38.31 -1.61
CA ARG A 78 -12.77 37.10 -0.92
C ARG A 78 -13.19 36.01 -1.90
N ASN A 79 -13.94 36.36 -2.94
CA ASN A 79 -14.35 35.45 -4.00
C ASN A 79 -13.16 34.86 -4.75
N PHE A 80 -12.06 35.60 -4.88
CA PHE A 80 -10.83 35.12 -5.51
C PHE A 80 -10.01 34.22 -4.59
N THR A 81 -10.03 34.49 -3.27
CA THR A 81 -9.28 33.70 -2.29
C THR A 81 -9.92 32.33 -2.07
N GLN A 82 -11.24 32.22 -2.15
CA GLN A 82 -11.96 30.96 -1.88
C GLN A 82 -11.58 29.80 -2.82
N PRO A 83 -11.51 29.97 -4.16
CA PRO A 83 -11.01 28.94 -5.08
C PRO A 83 -9.57 28.52 -4.80
N ILE A 84 -8.69 29.46 -4.42
CA ILE A 84 -7.29 29.15 -4.07
C ILE A 84 -7.24 28.18 -2.89
N MET A 85 -8.14 28.34 -1.92
CA MET A 85 -8.24 27.40 -0.79
C MET A 85 -8.65 26.00 -1.24
N GLN A 86 -9.59 25.90 -2.18
CA GLN A 86 -10.02 24.62 -2.73
C GLN A 86 -8.86 23.93 -3.45
N LEU A 87 -8.11 24.66 -4.28
CA LEU A 87 -6.94 24.15 -4.99
C LEU A 87 -5.84 23.68 -4.03
N ALA A 88 -5.57 24.42 -2.96
CA ALA A 88 -4.60 24.00 -1.95
C ALA A 88 -5.02 22.68 -1.28
N GLY A 89 -6.32 22.49 -1.01
CA GLY A 89 -6.86 21.24 -0.45
C GLY A 89 -6.72 20.03 -1.38
N LEU A 90 -6.80 20.23 -2.70
CA LEU A 90 -6.64 19.16 -3.70
C LEU A 90 -5.24 18.55 -3.69
N SER A 91 -4.20 19.25 -3.20
CA SER A 91 -2.82 18.73 -3.14
C SER A 91 -2.74 17.40 -2.38
N SER A 92 -3.45 17.29 -1.25
CA SER A 92 -3.51 16.05 -0.46
C SER A 92 -4.17 14.89 -1.22
N GLN A 93 -5.15 15.21 -2.08
CA GLN A 93 -5.89 14.25 -2.89
C GLN A 93 -5.04 13.77 -4.08
N LEU A 94 -4.29 14.68 -4.71
CA LEU A 94 -3.33 14.37 -5.75
C LEU A 94 -2.20 13.47 -5.23
N GLN A 95 -1.71 13.71 -4.01
CA GLN A 95 -0.71 12.83 -3.38
C GLN A 95 -1.25 11.40 -3.18
N ARG A 96 -2.50 11.26 -2.70
CA ARG A 96 -3.15 9.95 -2.58
C ARG A 96 -3.35 9.27 -3.93
N MET A 97 -3.71 10.02 -4.96
CA MET A 97 -3.80 9.49 -6.33
C MET A 97 -2.45 9.00 -6.84
N ALA A 98 -1.38 9.77 -6.67
CA ALA A 98 -0.04 9.38 -7.08
C ALA A 98 0.40 8.07 -6.41
N ALA A 99 0.23 7.96 -5.08
CA ALA A 99 0.57 6.75 -4.34
C ALA A 99 -0.31 5.52 -4.67
N ALA A 100 -1.57 5.74 -5.07
CA ALA A 100 -2.41 4.66 -5.57
C ALA A 100 -1.99 4.20 -6.97
N SER A 101 -1.68 5.16 -7.84
CA SER A 101 -1.20 4.91 -9.19
C SER A 101 0.12 4.15 -9.17
N GLU A 102 1.06 4.54 -8.30
CA GLU A 102 2.36 3.87 -8.14
C GLU A 102 2.18 2.39 -7.79
N ARG A 103 1.31 2.07 -6.81
CA ARG A 103 0.99 0.68 -6.45
C ARG A 103 0.36 -0.13 -7.59
N VAL A 104 -0.53 0.49 -8.37
CA VAL A 104 -1.13 -0.17 -9.54
C VAL A 104 -0.07 -0.44 -10.60
N PHE A 105 0.78 0.53 -10.91
CA PHE A 105 1.86 0.34 -11.88
C PHE A 105 2.91 -0.66 -11.41
N GLU A 106 3.23 -0.68 -10.11
CA GLU A 106 4.12 -1.67 -9.49
C GLU A 106 3.57 -3.08 -9.69
N PHE A 107 2.30 -3.31 -9.36
CA PHE A 107 1.63 -4.59 -9.58
C PHE A 107 1.62 -5.01 -11.07
N LEU A 108 1.33 -4.08 -11.98
CA LEU A 108 1.31 -4.36 -13.42
C LEU A 108 2.72 -4.59 -14.01
N SER A 109 3.78 -4.15 -13.33
CA SER A 109 5.17 -4.28 -13.78
C SER A 109 5.87 -5.50 -13.18
N GLU A 110 5.22 -6.20 -12.25
CA GLU A 110 5.73 -7.43 -11.66
C GLU A 110 5.75 -8.51 -12.75
N ASN A 111 6.90 -9.17 -12.93
CA ASN A 111 7.01 -10.21 -13.96
C ASN A 111 6.13 -11.40 -13.58
N GLU A 112 5.34 -11.90 -14.54
CA GLU A 112 4.61 -13.16 -14.36
C GLU A 112 5.62 -14.26 -13.99
N GLU A 113 5.34 -15.01 -12.92
CA GLU A 113 6.15 -16.17 -12.55
C GLU A 113 6.18 -17.12 -13.76
N GLN A 114 7.38 -17.43 -14.27
CA GLN A 114 7.51 -18.40 -15.36
C GLN A 114 6.91 -19.73 -14.92
N GLU A 115 5.75 -20.09 -15.47
CA GLU A 115 5.31 -21.48 -15.48
C GLU A 115 6.43 -22.28 -16.16
N MET A 116 7.08 -23.17 -15.40
CA MET A 116 7.97 -24.16 -16.00
C MET A 116 7.12 -25.05 -16.89
N GLU A 117 7.11 -24.77 -18.20
CA GLU A 117 6.40 -25.57 -19.19
C GLU A 117 6.77 -27.05 -19.01
N LEU A 118 5.78 -27.86 -18.62
CA LEU A 118 5.91 -29.31 -18.70
C LEU A 118 5.82 -29.67 -20.19
N ASN A 119 6.97 -29.95 -20.80
CA ASN A 119 7.05 -30.47 -22.16
C ASN A 119 6.04 -31.62 -22.34
N GLU A 120 5.20 -31.55 -23.38
CA GLU A 120 4.02 -32.41 -23.62
C GLU A 120 4.34 -33.90 -23.91
N GLU A 121 5.56 -34.37 -23.68
CA GLU A 121 5.95 -35.78 -23.86
C GLU A 121 5.49 -36.72 -22.72
N THR A 122 4.63 -36.24 -21.80
CA THR A 122 4.15 -37.01 -20.64
C THR A 122 2.68 -37.44 -20.74
N SER A 123 2.20 -37.74 -21.95
CA SER A 123 0.81 -38.17 -22.21
C SER A 123 0.44 -39.53 -21.59
N ASN A 124 1.40 -40.28 -21.03
CA ASN A 124 1.18 -41.58 -20.38
C ASN A 124 1.53 -41.61 -18.88
N ILE A 125 1.65 -40.46 -18.21
CA ILE A 125 2.02 -40.38 -16.79
C ILE A 125 0.78 -40.11 -15.93
N SER A 126 0.52 -41.00 -14.97
CA SER A 126 -0.59 -40.86 -14.00
C SER A 126 -0.44 -39.60 -13.14
N GLN A 127 -1.55 -39.09 -12.58
CA GLN A 127 -1.54 -37.89 -11.74
C GLN A 127 -0.55 -38.00 -10.57
N GLY A 128 -0.51 -39.14 -9.88
CA GLY A 128 0.44 -39.38 -8.80
C GLY A 128 1.91 -39.42 -9.24
N GLN A 129 2.21 -39.87 -10.46
CA GLN A 129 3.57 -39.83 -11.01
C GLN A 129 3.99 -38.40 -11.41
N LYS A 130 3.07 -37.58 -11.91
CA LYS A 130 3.33 -36.14 -12.13
C LYS A 130 3.62 -35.42 -10.82
N GLN A 131 2.89 -35.75 -9.76
CA GLN A 131 3.12 -35.19 -8.43
C GLN A 131 4.49 -35.58 -7.86
N LEU A 132 4.89 -36.84 -8.02
CA LEU A 132 6.24 -37.28 -7.61
C LEU A 132 7.34 -36.54 -8.37
N LEU A 133 7.14 -36.29 -9.67
CA LEU A 133 8.08 -35.52 -10.49
C LEU A 133 8.18 -34.06 -10.05
N THR A 134 7.06 -33.41 -9.71
CA THR A 134 7.03 -32.05 -9.17
C THR A 134 7.74 -31.97 -7.82
N ILE A 135 7.51 -32.94 -6.93
CA ILE A 135 8.20 -33.02 -5.64
C ILE A 135 9.71 -33.24 -5.84
N ALA A 136 10.12 -34.14 -6.74
CA ALA A 136 11.52 -34.36 -7.08
C ALA A 136 12.19 -33.09 -7.62
N ARG A 137 11.49 -32.30 -8.44
CA ARG A 137 11.96 -30.98 -8.91
C ARG A 137 12.09 -29.98 -7.76
N ALA A 138 11.14 -29.94 -6.83
CA ALA A 138 11.22 -29.08 -5.64
C ALA A 138 12.38 -29.46 -4.70
N ILE A 139 12.72 -30.76 -4.62
CA ILE A 139 13.92 -31.23 -3.90
C ILE A 139 15.18 -30.66 -4.57
N LEU A 140 15.30 -30.78 -5.89
CA LEU A 140 16.45 -30.31 -6.67
C LEU A 140 16.62 -28.78 -6.67
N ALA A 141 15.53 -28.03 -6.59
CA ALA A 141 15.56 -26.57 -6.60
C ALA A 141 16.01 -25.93 -5.26
N ASP A 142 16.14 -26.74 -4.19
CA ASP A 142 16.53 -26.32 -2.83
C ASP A 142 15.91 -24.98 -2.33
N PRO A 143 14.57 -24.80 -2.42
CA PRO A 143 13.94 -23.56 -1.99
C PRO A 143 14.01 -23.37 -0.47
N LYS A 144 14.29 -22.13 -0.02
CA LYS A 144 14.33 -21.74 1.40
C LYS A 144 12.98 -21.81 2.11
N VAL A 145 11.89 -21.67 1.35
CA VAL A 145 10.49 -21.70 1.84
C VAL A 145 9.71 -22.62 0.93
N LEU A 146 8.93 -23.53 1.51
CA LEU A 146 8.15 -24.52 0.79
C LEU A 146 6.67 -24.43 1.17
N ILE A 147 5.80 -24.27 0.18
CA ILE A 147 4.34 -24.23 0.35
C ILE A 147 3.75 -25.40 -0.42
N LEU A 148 3.02 -26.27 0.28
CA LEU A 148 2.46 -27.50 -0.24
C LEU A 148 0.95 -27.47 -0.01
N ASP A 149 0.19 -27.14 -1.06
CA ASP A 149 -1.27 -27.11 -1.03
C ASP A 149 -1.82 -28.36 -1.71
N GLU A 150 -2.68 -29.11 -1.00
CA GLU A 150 -3.33 -30.34 -1.47
C GLU A 150 -2.39 -31.39 -2.10
N ALA A 151 -1.17 -31.52 -1.57
CA ALA A 151 -0.07 -32.33 -2.13
C ALA A 151 -0.28 -33.87 -2.11
N THR A 152 -1.49 -34.36 -1.86
CA THR A 152 -1.88 -35.78 -1.93
C THR A 152 -3.22 -35.99 -2.65
N SER A 153 -3.86 -34.94 -3.16
CA SER A 153 -5.16 -35.03 -3.79
C SER A 153 -5.06 -35.79 -5.12
N SER A 154 -5.86 -36.85 -5.29
CA SER A 154 -5.96 -37.70 -6.49
C SER A 154 -4.83 -38.72 -6.72
N VAL A 155 -4.27 -39.29 -5.65
CA VAL A 155 -3.22 -40.32 -5.72
C VAL A 155 -3.70 -41.67 -5.18
N ASP A 156 -3.45 -42.77 -5.90
CA ASP A 156 -3.71 -44.13 -5.44
C ASP A 156 -2.90 -44.47 -4.16
N THR A 157 -3.46 -45.25 -3.24
CA THR A 157 -2.89 -45.59 -1.91
C THR A 157 -1.44 -46.11 -1.95
N ARG A 158 -1.03 -46.77 -3.04
CA ARG A 158 0.35 -47.26 -3.21
C ARG A 158 1.35 -46.14 -3.51
N THR A 159 0.92 -45.11 -4.22
CA THR A 159 1.76 -43.96 -4.62
C THR A 159 1.80 -42.90 -3.52
N GLU A 160 0.73 -42.81 -2.71
CA GLU A 160 0.67 -41.93 -1.53
C GLU A 160 1.82 -42.20 -0.53
N ILE A 161 2.14 -43.47 -0.28
CA ILE A 161 3.26 -43.85 0.62
C ILE A 161 4.62 -43.35 0.10
N LEU A 162 4.82 -43.37 -1.22
CA LEU A 162 6.06 -42.90 -1.84
C LEU A 162 6.15 -41.37 -1.81
N ILE A 163 5.04 -40.69 -2.05
CA ILE A 163 4.93 -39.23 -1.94
C ILE A 163 5.19 -38.77 -0.52
N GLN A 164 4.59 -39.44 0.48
CA GLN A 164 4.79 -39.10 1.88
C GLN A 164 6.27 -39.18 2.29
N LYS A 165 6.96 -40.26 1.91
CA LYS A 165 8.41 -40.40 2.18
C LYS A 165 9.25 -39.31 1.50
N ALA A 166 8.91 -38.92 0.27
CA ALA A 166 9.62 -37.86 -0.44
C ALA A 166 9.36 -36.49 0.21
N MET A 167 8.13 -36.25 0.69
CA MET A 167 7.74 -35.03 1.39
C MET A 167 8.42 -34.91 2.76
N ASP A 168 8.49 -36.00 3.52
CA ASP A 168 9.21 -36.04 4.80
C ASP A 168 10.70 -35.68 4.62
N GLN A 169 11.34 -36.18 3.55
CA GLN A 169 12.71 -35.81 3.19
C GLN A 169 12.83 -34.36 2.74
N LEU A 170 11.87 -33.85 1.97
CA LEU A 170 11.87 -32.48 1.45
C LEU A 170 11.67 -31.44 2.56
N MET A 171 10.96 -31.78 3.63
CA MET A 171 10.71 -30.88 4.75
C MET A 171 11.85 -30.80 5.77
N GLU A 172 12.78 -31.75 5.75
CA GLU A 172 13.87 -31.80 6.74
C GLU A 172 14.74 -30.54 6.67
N GLY A 173 14.75 -29.76 7.76
CA GLY A 173 15.54 -28.53 7.87
C GLY A 173 14.95 -27.29 7.17
N ARG A 174 13.71 -27.35 6.65
CA ARG A 174 13.07 -26.24 5.91
C ARG A 174 11.86 -25.66 6.65
N THR A 175 11.54 -24.41 6.35
CA THR A 175 10.27 -23.81 6.79
C THR A 175 9.18 -24.24 5.82
N SER A 176 8.33 -25.17 6.25
CA SER A 176 7.32 -25.81 5.39
C SER A 176 5.91 -25.53 5.86
N PHE A 177 5.04 -25.10 4.93
CA PHE A 177 3.60 -24.94 5.14
C PHE A 177 2.89 -26.06 4.39
N ILE A 178 2.14 -26.90 5.12
CA ILE A 178 1.38 -27.99 4.53
C ILE A 178 -0.11 -27.80 4.83
N ASN A 179 -0.93 -27.85 3.80
CA ASN A 179 -2.37 -27.98 3.92
C ASN A 179 -2.78 -29.43 3.57
N LEU A 180 -2.79 -30.31 4.57
CA LEU A 180 -3.28 -31.68 4.42
C LEU A 180 -4.80 -31.66 4.53
N LYS A 181 -5.50 -32.15 3.49
CA LYS A 181 -6.93 -32.39 3.59
C LYS A 181 -7.16 -33.40 4.72
N SER A 182 -7.93 -32.95 5.71
CA SER A 182 -8.36 -33.72 6.87
C SER A 182 -8.71 -35.14 6.51
N ARG A 183 -8.17 -36.10 7.27
CA ARG A 183 -8.79 -37.41 7.48
C ARG A 183 -10.29 -37.23 7.67
N GLU A 184 -11.08 -37.92 6.87
CA GLU A 184 -12.28 -38.60 7.35
C GLU A 184 -11.96 -40.09 7.42
#